data_AF-A0A1B6MCY8-F1
#
_entry.id   AF-A0A1B6MCY8-F1
#
_cell.length_a   1.000
_cell.length_b   1.000
_cell.length_c   1.000
_cell.angle_alpha   90.00
_cell.angle_beta   90.00
_cell.angle_gamma   90.00
#
_symmetry.space_group_name_H-M   'P 1'
#
loop_
_entity.id
_entity.type
_entity.pdbx_description
1 polymer ?
#
loop_
_entity_poly.entity_id
_entity_poly.type
_entity_poly.pdbx_seq_one_letter_code
_entity_poly.pdbx_strand_id
1 'polypeptide(L)'
;RGVKFVDIATSRCASPVIDISLLLFLNASKDLRDAHWDDLLRSYHTSLSSSLPGTRVPSLEDIKEAVRQKGIWGFIHCSYFLPSILYNTRLDEKSLSTWCLEDIINFQQSIGGEEGTKVLSELVEELV
;
A
#
# COMPACT_ATOMS: atom_id res chain seq x y z
N ARG A 1 31.60 -2.13 -7.07
CA ARG A 1 30.20 -2.06 -7.56
C ARG A 1 29.52 -3.37 -7.19
N GLY A 2 28.46 -3.36 -6.37
CA GLY A 2 27.71 -4.56 -5.99
C GLY A 2 26.53 -4.81 -6.93
N VAL A 3 26.08 -6.07 -7.00
CA VAL A 3 24.83 -6.45 -7.68
C VAL A 3 23.65 -5.93 -6.86
N LYS A 4 22.65 -5.33 -7.52
CA LYS A 4 21.38 -4.92 -6.91
C LYS A 4 20.29 -5.86 -7.39
N PHE A 5 19.61 -6.51 -6.45
CA PHE A 5 18.41 -7.29 -6.74
C PHE A 5 17.19 -6.38 -6.57
N VAL A 6 16.27 -6.42 -7.54
CA VAL A 6 14.99 -5.70 -7.48
C VAL A 6 13.91 -6.76 -7.50
N ASP A 7 13.06 -6.76 -6.48
CA ASP A 7 11.87 -7.61 -6.44
C ASP A 7 10.73 -6.92 -7.18
N ILE A 8 10.17 -7.60 -8.18
CA ILE A 8 9.04 -7.15 -9.01
C ILE A 8 7.82 -8.06 -8.87
N ALA A 9 7.78 -8.97 -7.88
CA ALA A 9 6.72 -9.97 -7.72
C ALA A 9 5.32 -9.33 -7.61
N THR A 10 5.24 -8.14 -7.02
CA THR A 10 3.99 -7.39 -6.82
C THR A 10 3.83 -6.22 -7.78
N SER A 11 4.75 -6.01 -8.73
CA SER A 11 4.60 -4.94 -9.73
C SER A 11 3.40 -5.20 -10.63
N ARG A 12 2.54 -4.19 -10.81
CA ARG A 12 1.35 -4.26 -11.66
C ARG A 12 1.22 -2.97 -12.48
N CYS A 13 0.76 -3.09 -13.72
CA CYS A 13 0.29 -1.94 -14.48
C CYS A 13 -1.15 -1.66 -14.08
N ALA A 14 -1.37 -0.67 -13.22
CA ALA A 14 -2.68 -0.39 -12.63
C ALA A 14 -2.95 1.12 -12.53
N SER A 15 -4.13 1.48 -12.03
CA SER A 15 -4.49 2.88 -11.79
C SER A 15 -3.49 3.53 -10.81
N PRO A 16 -3.08 4.80 -11.04
CA PRO A 16 -2.25 5.56 -10.08
C PRO A 16 -2.82 5.60 -8.66
N VAL A 17 -4.13 5.39 -8.50
CA VAL A 17 -4.78 5.29 -7.18
C VAL A 17 -4.22 4.15 -6.35
N ILE A 18 -3.98 2.98 -6.96
CA ILE A 18 -3.49 1.83 -6.20
C ILE A 18 -2.08 2.13 -5.67
N ASP A 19 -1.25 2.77 -6.49
CA ASP A 19 0.11 3.17 -6.14
C ASP A 19 0.10 4.22 -5.01
N ILE A 20 -0.63 5.33 -5.17
CA ILE A 20 -0.66 6.39 -4.14
C ILE A 20 -1.33 5.94 -2.84
N SER A 21 -2.41 5.15 -2.92
CA SER A 21 -3.04 4.60 -1.72
C SER A 21 -2.09 3.66 -0.99
N LEU A 22 -1.40 2.77 -1.69
CA LEU A 22 -0.40 1.90 -1.08
C LEU A 22 0.73 2.72 -0.43
N LEU A 23 1.28 3.70 -1.15
CA LEU A 23 2.37 4.54 -0.68
C LEU A 23 1.98 5.28 0.61
N LEU A 24 0.86 6.01 0.61
CA LEU A 24 0.46 6.85 1.74
C LEU A 24 -0.03 6.03 2.94
N PHE A 25 -0.77 4.94 2.71
CA PHE A 25 -1.30 4.16 3.82
C PHE A 25 -0.26 3.25 4.48
N LEU A 26 0.77 2.81 3.75
CA LEU A 26 1.89 2.06 4.35
C LEU A 26 2.97 2.95 4.98
N ASN A 27 3.18 4.18 4.49
CA ASN A 27 4.38 4.95 4.84
C ASN A 27 4.11 6.31 5.50
N ALA A 28 2.88 6.80 5.54
CA ALA A 28 2.52 8.02 6.25
C ALA A 28 1.77 7.68 7.55
N SER A 29 1.97 8.48 8.60
CA SER A 29 1.10 8.43 9.78
C SER A 29 -0.27 9.01 9.44
N LYS A 30 -1.28 8.65 10.24
CA LYS A 30 -2.60 9.26 10.16
C LYS A 30 -2.54 10.79 10.27
N ASP A 31 -1.83 11.30 11.29
CA ASP A 31 -1.68 12.75 11.50
C ASP A 31 -1.10 13.47 10.27
N LEU A 32 -0.13 12.86 9.59
CA LEU A 32 0.46 13.41 8.37
C LEU A 32 -0.54 13.42 7.22
N ARG A 33 -1.32 12.34 7.06
CA ARG A 33 -2.38 12.27 6.04
C ARG A 33 -3.44 13.32 6.31
N ASP A 34 -3.93 13.43 7.54
CA ASP A 34 -4.98 14.37 7.92
C ASP A 34 -4.55 15.82 7.70
N ALA A 35 -3.31 16.17 8.07
CA ALA A 35 -2.81 17.54 7.98
C ALA A 35 -2.38 17.95 6.55
N HIS A 36 -1.92 17.00 5.74
CA HIS A 36 -1.22 17.31 4.48
C HIS A 36 -1.72 16.51 3.26
N TRP A 37 -2.94 15.95 3.30
CA TRP A 37 -3.47 15.10 2.23
C TRP A 37 -3.34 15.70 0.83
N ASP A 38 -3.80 16.94 0.66
CA ASP A 38 -3.78 17.62 -0.64
C ASP A 38 -2.35 17.91 -1.12
N ASP A 39 -1.44 18.21 -0.19
CA ASP A 39 -0.03 18.45 -0.51
C ASP A 39 0.68 17.16 -0.92
N LEU A 40 0.37 16.05 -0.26
CA LEU A 40 0.86 14.72 -0.61
C LEU A 40 0.41 14.30 -2.02
N LEU A 41 -0.87 14.49 -2.34
CA LEU A 41 -1.40 14.19 -3.68
C LEU A 41 -0.81 15.12 -4.76
N ARG A 42 -0.64 16.41 -4.45
CA ARG A 42 0.02 17.36 -5.36
C ARG A 42 1.48 16.98 -5.62
N SER A 43 2.20 16.60 -4.56
CA SER A 43 3.60 16.15 -4.67
C SER A 43 3.70 14.90 -5.54
N TYR A 44 2.84 13.90 -5.30
CA TYR A 44 2.77 12.69 -6.11
C TYR A 44 2.49 13.00 -7.59
N HIS A 45 1.46 13.81 -7.87
CA HIS A 45 1.10 14.19 -9.24
C HIS A 45 2.24 14.91 -9.98
N THR A 46 2.93 15.81 -9.28
CA THR A 46 4.09 16.53 -9.82
C THR A 46 5.22 15.56 -10.17
N SER A 47 5.55 14.65 -9.25
CA SER A 47 6.57 13.62 -9.48
C SER A 47 6.21 12.68 -10.63
N LEU A 48 4.96 12.20 -10.67
CA LEU A 48 4.46 11.32 -11.73
C LEU A 48 4.53 12.00 -13.11
N SER A 49 4.10 13.26 -13.19
CA SER A 49 4.13 14.05 -14.43
C SER A 49 5.54 14.30 -14.93
N SER A 50 6.49 14.54 -14.03
CA SER A 50 7.90 14.79 -14.39
C SER A 50 8.66 13.53 -14.81
N SER A 51 8.26 12.37 -14.28
CA SER A 51 8.98 11.11 -14.45
C SER A 51 8.61 10.35 -15.73
N LEU A 52 7.48 10.69 -16.36
CA LEU A 52 6.94 10.01 -17.55
C LEU A 52 6.79 10.97 -18.74
N PRO A 53 7.89 11.50 -19.31
CA PRO A 53 7.81 12.41 -20.45
C PRO A 53 7.13 11.73 -21.65
N GLY A 54 6.19 12.43 -22.29
CA GLY A 54 5.44 11.92 -23.44
C GLY A 54 4.25 11.02 -23.10
N THR A 55 3.99 10.75 -21.81
CA THR A 55 2.78 10.04 -21.37
C THR A 55 1.72 11.04 -20.92
N ARG A 56 0.46 10.80 -21.26
CA ARG A 56 -0.67 11.58 -20.72
C ARG A 56 -0.92 11.16 -19.28
N VAL A 57 -0.52 12.00 -18.34
CA VAL A 57 -0.85 11.83 -16.92
C VAL A 57 -2.25 12.41 -16.64
N PRO A 58 -3.09 11.75 -15.81
CA PRO A 58 -4.36 12.31 -15.36
C PRO A 58 -4.16 13.67 -14.69
N SER A 59 -5.20 14.51 -14.66
CA SER A 59 -5.14 15.75 -13.89
C SER A 59 -5.07 15.45 -12.38
N LEU A 60 -4.61 16.43 -11.59
CA LEU A 60 -4.62 16.30 -10.13
C LEU A 60 -6.05 16.02 -9.61
N GLU A 61 -7.06 16.67 -10.18
CA GLU A 61 -8.47 16.45 -9.82
C GLU A 61 -8.94 15.03 -10.18
N ASP A 62 -8.51 14.49 -11.33
CA ASP A 62 -8.80 13.09 -11.68
C ASP A 62 -8.18 12.12 -10.67
N ILE A 63 -6.96 12.40 -10.20
CA ILE A 63 -6.31 11.58 -9.15
C ILE A 63 -7.08 11.69 -7.83
N LYS A 64 -7.44 12.90 -7.40
CA LYS A 64 -8.20 13.12 -6.17
C LYS A 64 -9.53 12.37 -6.18
N GLU A 65 -10.31 12.51 -7.26
CA GLU A 65 -11.59 11.82 -7.37
C GLU A 65 -11.40 10.30 -7.44
N ALA A 66 -10.38 9.82 -8.15
CA ALA A 66 -10.11 8.40 -8.23
C ALA A 66 -9.69 7.83 -6.87
N VAL A 67 -8.88 8.55 -6.07
CA VAL A 67 -8.55 8.17 -4.69
C VAL A 67 -9.80 8.16 -3.81
N ARG A 68 -10.69 9.15 -3.94
CA ARG A 68 -11.97 9.17 -3.21
C ARG A 68 -12.85 7.96 -3.55
N GLN A 69 -12.91 7.56 -4.81
CA GLN A 69 -13.76 6.45 -5.26
C GLN A 69 -13.14 5.06 -5.02
N LYS A 70 -11.81 4.96 -5.06
CA LYS A 70 -11.08 3.68 -5.18
C LYS A 70 -9.97 3.52 -4.17
N GLY A 71 -9.80 4.44 -3.22
CA GLY A 71 -8.76 4.39 -2.19
C GLY A 71 -8.80 3.12 -1.34
N ILE A 72 -10.00 2.54 -1.16
CA ILE A 72 -10.21 1.26 -0.48
C ILE A 72 -9.43 0.09 -1.12
N TRP A 73 -9.05 0.14 -2.40
CA TRP A 73 -8.20 -0.90 -2.99
C TRP A 73 -6.78 -0.90 -2.41
N GLY A 74 -6.31 0.23 -1.89
CA GLY A 74 -5.07 0.32 -1.13
C GLY A 74 -5.15 -0.44 0.20
N PHE A 75 -6.34 -0.47 0.83
CA PHE A 75 -6.55 -1.19 2.09
C PHE A 75 -6.26 -2.68 1.97
N ILE A 76 -6.66 -3.32 0.86
CA ILE A 76 -6.43 -4.76 0.63
C ILE A 76 -4.93 -5.12 0.70
N HIS A 77 -4.07 -4.23 0.19
CA HIS A 77 -2.64 -4.43 0.27
C HIS A 77 -2.11 -4.12 1.67
N CYS A 78 -2.64 -3.08 2.32
CA CYS A 78 -2.28 -2.74 3.70
C CYS A 78 -2.66 -3.85 4.69
N SER A 79 -3.81 -4.50 4.52
CA SER A 79 -4.23 -5.62 5.38
C SER A 79 -3.29 -6.81 5.31
N TYR A 80 -2.56 -6.97 4.20
CA TYR A 80 -1.53 -7.99 4.05
C TYR A 80 -0.17 -7.53 4.59
N PHE A 81 0.29 -6.34 4.16
CA PHE A 81 1.67 -5.90 4.41
C PHE A 81 1.86 -5.22 5.76
N LEU A 82 0.90 -4.40 6.21
CA LEU A 82 1.09 -3.55 7.38
C LEU A 82 1.30 -4.34 8.67
N PRO A 83 0.52 -5.40 8.98
CA PRO A 83 0.82 -6.27 10.11
C PRO A 83 2.19 -6.96 9.94
N SER A 84 2.50 -7.46 8.75
CA SER A 84 3.77 -8.14 8.50
C SER A 84 4.98 -7.23 8.78
N ILE A 85 4.90 -5.96 8.36
CA ILE A 85 5.94 -4.95 8.57
C ILE A 85 6.05 -4.55 10.05
N LEU A 86 4.94 -4.19 10.68
CA LEU A 86 4.92 -3.71 12.07
C LEU A 86 5.44 -4.76 13.06
N TYR A 87 5.15 -6.04 12.81
CA TYR A 87 5.56 -7.14 13.67
C TYR A 87 6.83 -7.85 13.19
N ASN A 88 7.51 -7.30 12.18
CA ASN A 88 8.74 -7.85 11.59
C ASN A 88 8.62 -9.35 11.29
N THR A 89 7.48 -9.72 10.71
CA THR A 89 7.13 -11.10 10.45
C THR A 89 8.13 -11.70 9.47
N ARG A 90 8.76 -12.81 9.88
CA ARG A 90 9.69 -13.54 9.02
C ARG A 90 8.98 -14.78 8.49
N LEU A 91 8.93 -14.87 7.17
CA LEU A 91 8.51 -16.07 6.48
C LEU A 91 9.68 -17.05 6.50
N ASP A 92 9.43 -18.26 6.98
CA ASP A 92 10.36 -19.36 6.76
C ASP A 92 10.24 -19.81 5.29
N GLU A 93 11.36 -19.75 4.55
CA GLU A 93 11.40 -20.02 3.11
C GLU A 93 10.90 -21.44 2.78
N LYS A 94 11.20 -22.41 3.65
CA LYS A 94 10.75 -23.80 3.47
C LYS A 94 9.24 -23.92 3.62
N SER A 95 8.68 -23.21 4.60
CA SER A 95 7.25 -23.13 4.85
C SER A 95 6.47 -22.58 3.65
N LEU A 96 6.94 -21.49 3.03
CA LEU A 96 6.28 -20.89 1.85
C LEU A 96 6.12 -21.86 0.67
N SER A 97 7.11 -22.73 0.44
CA SER A 97 7.09 -23.68 -0.68
C SER A 97 6.17 -24.88 -0.46
N THR A 98 5.68 -25.08 0.77
CA THR A 98 4.92 -26.27 1.18
C THR A 98 3.50 -25.96 1.65
N TRP A 99 3.21 -24.71 1.99
CA TRP A 99 1.90 -24.28 2.46
C TRP A 99 0.81 -24.38 1.41
N CYS A 100 -0.35 -24.88 1.82
CA CYS A 100 -1.58 -24.74 1.06
C CYS A 100 -2.22 -23.37 1.32
N LEU A 101 -3.31 -23.06 0.60
CA LEU A 101 -4.01 -21.78 0.77
C LEU A 101 -4.51 -21.55 2.20
N GLU A 102 -5.01 -22.61 2.87
CA GLU A 102 -5.49 -22.51 4.26
C GLU A 102 -4.34 -22.17 5.23
N ASP A 103 -3.17 -22.77 5.05
CA ASP A 103 -1.99 -22.45 5.88
C ASP A 103 -1.58 -20.98 5.72
N ILE A 104 -1.59 -20.47 4.49
CA ILE A 104 -1.28 -19.06 4.17
C ILE A 104 -2.28 -18.12 4.87
N ILE A 105 -3.57 -18.44 4.80
CA ILE A 105 -4.63 -17.65 5.43
C ILE A 105 -4.49 -17.64 6.95
N ASN A 106 -4.34 -18.82 7.56
CA ASN A 106 -4.18 -18.97 9.00
C ASN A 106 -2.95 -18.22 9.50
N PHE A 107 -1.84 -18.32 8.76
CA PHE A 107 -0.63 -17.58 9.07
C PHE A 107 -0.86 -16.08 9.04
N GLN A 108 -1.43 -15.53 7.96
CA GLN A 108 -1.69 -14.09 7.85
C GLN A 108 -2.64 -13.59 8.94
N GLN A 109 -3.69 -14.33 9.25
CA GLN A 109 -4.63 -13.99 10.32
C GLN A 109 -3.98 -13.99 11.71
N SER A 110 -2.91 -14.76 11.90
CA SER A 110 -2.16 -14.78 13.16
C SER A 110 -1.24 -13.57 13.35
N ILE A 111 -0.97 -12.79 12.30
CA ILE A 111 -0.02 -11.68 12.36
C ILE A 111 -0.67 -10.46 13.04
N GLY A 112 0.03 -9.92 14.03
CA GLY A 112 -0.27 -8.62 14.62
C GLY A 112 -1.36 -8.58 15.69
N GLY A 113 -2.14 -9.65 15.85
CA GLY A 113 -3.11 -9.78 16.95
C GLY A 113 -4.09 -8.59 17.06
N GLU A 114 -4.42 -8.20 18.29
CA GLU A 114 -5.36 -7.11 18.57
C GLU A 114 -4.86 -5.75 18.06
N GLU A 115 -3.58 -5.45 18.22
CA GLU A 115 -2.99 -4.19 17.80
C GLU A 115 -2.90 -4.08 16.27
N GLY A 116 -2.57 -5.16 15.57
CA GLY A 116 -2.66 -5.23 14.10
C GLY A 116 -4.09 -5.04 13.60
N THR A 117 -5.06 -5.66 14.29
CA THR A 117 -6.49 -5.48 13.99
C THR A 117 -6.90 -4.02 14.16
N LYS A 118 -6.50 -3.38 15.27
CA LYS A 118 -6.78 -1.97 15.55
C LYS A 118 -6.24 -1.04 14.46
N VAL A 119 -4.98 -1.21 14.06
CA VAL A 119 -4.37 -0.39 13.00
C VAL A 119 -5.13 -0.54 11.68
N LEU A 120 -5.58 -1.74 11.33
CA LEU A 120 -6.37 -1.97 10.12
C LEU A 120 -7.79 -1.40 10.23
N SER A 121 -8.42 -1.49 11.42
CA SER A 121 -9.71 -0.88 11.68
C SER A 121 -9.66 0.65 11.55
N GLU A 122 -8.66 1.29 12.13
CA GLU A 122 -8.48 2.74 11.99
C GLU A 122 -8.26 3.14 10.52
N LEU A 123 -7.46 2.37 9.78
CA LEU A 123 -7.20 2.63 8.37
C LEU A 123 -8.46 2.48 7.49
N VAL A 124 -9.29 1.46 7.74
CA VAL A 124 -10.54 1.30 6.97
C VAL A 124 -11.56 2.37 7.32
N GLU A 125 -11.61 2.83 8.57
CA GLU A 125 -12.47 3.95 8.98
C GLU A 125 -12.05 5.28 8.31
N GLU A 126 -10.76 5.49 8.04
CA GLU A 126 -10.30 6.65 7.24
C GLU A 126 -10.76 6.61 5.77
N LEU A 127 -11.16 5.43 5.27
CA LEU A 127 -11.45 5.17 3.86
C LEU A 127 -12.95 5.09 3.52
N VAL A 128 -13.82 5.06 4.53
CA VAL A 128 -15.28 4.89 4.40
C VAL A 128 -16.00 6.17 4.82
#